data_AF-A0AAN7P1G2-F1
#
_entry.id   AF-A0AAN7P1G2-F1
#
_cell.length_a   1.000
_cell.length_b   1.000
_cell.length_c   1.000
_cell.angle_alpha   90.00
_cell.angle_beta   90.00
_cell.angle_gamma   90.00
#
_symmetry.space_group_name_H-M   'P 1'
#
loop_
_entity.id
_entity.type
_entity.pdbx_description
1 polymer ?
#
loop_
_entity_poly.entity_id
_entity_poly.type
_entity_poly.pdbx_seq_one_letter_code
_entity_poly.pdbx_strand_id
1 'polypeptide(L)'
;MCPDITFNEETCVNTLQTDFLSNKKNKACLISMVSNFLKMGGVNVDQAQDDADELIVSTALRLHQLNKKVVILATDTDILTILIARAPTDNNILVLHPATNKTTAQVFVVDDIQKNIGVMKEAVLFAHAVSGCDKTSALYNKGKKSSYNLLQKSKSLREKVCRIFNKPNQRKNEVVAVGEEFVRALYPDGQEFSNINQLRHHLYNRMMVKQSAASLMDLSNLPPTKAATKQHSLRVYVQVQEWLGNSYPPTEWGWKLIQDQLFSIPTTLPFAPESLLRLIHCQCNSNCDGRCSCWNSGQKCSILCATCKGEICTNTDI
;
A
#
# COMPACT_ATOMS: atom_id res chain seq x y z
N MET A 1 -22.35 10.18 8.65
CA MET A 1 -22.40 8.70 8.59
C MET A 1 -23.73 8.31 7.99
N CYS A 2 -23.75 7.37 7.03
CA CYS A 2 -24.99 6.86 6.45
C CYS A 2 -25.81 6.10 7.52
N PRO A 3 -27.12 6.36 7.67
CA PRO A 3 -27.96 5.64 8.63
C PRO A 3 -28.12 4.17 8.23
N ASP A 4 -28.61 3.36 9.16
CA ASP A 4 -29.05 2.01 8.85
C ASP A 4 -30.30 2.09 7.96
N ILE A 5 -30.26 1.46 6.79
CA ILE A 5 -31.33 1.49 5.79
C ILE A 5 -31.94 0.10 5.71
N THR A 6 -33.26 0.01 5.86
CA THR A 6 -34.01 -1.21 5.56
C THR A 6 -34.37 -1.21 4.07
N PHE A 7 -33.96 -2.26 3.35
CA PHE A 7 -34.18 -2.39 1.90
C PHE A 7 -34.38 -3.86 1.51
N ASN A 8 -34.98 -4.06 0.34
CA ASN A 8 -35.16 -5.34 -0.34
C ASN A 8 -34.77 -5.20 -1.83
N GLU A 9 -35.04 -6.25 -2.63
CA GLU A 9 -34.69 -6.32 -4.06
C GLU A 9 -35.36 -5.23 -4.91
N GLU A 10 -36.50 -4.69 -4.49
CA GLU A 10 -37.26 -3.66 -5.20
C GLU A 10 -36.96 -2.24 -4.69
N THR A 11 -36.20 -2.12 -3.60
CA THR A 11 -35.99 -0.84 -2.93
C THR A 11 -34.97 0.02 -3.71
N CYS A 12 -35.41 1.19 -4.18
CA CYS A 12 -34.50 2.19 -4.71
C CYS A 12 -33.86 2.99 -3.56
N VAL A 13 -32.57 2.78 -3.33
CA VAL A 13 -31.82 3.49 -2.28
C VAL A 13 -31.29 4.82 -2.81
N ASN A 14 -31.87 5.93 -2.33
CA ASN A 14 -31.51 7.30 -2.74
C ASN A 14 -30.29 7.85 -1.99
N THR A 15 -29.25 7.04 -1.81
CA THR A 15 -27.99 7.45 -1.15
C THR A 15 -26.82 7.17 -2.08
N LEU A 16 -25.76 7.97 -2.00
CA LEU A 16 -24.53 7.69 -2.75
C LEU A 16 -24.00 6.30 -2.38
N GLN A 17 -23.55 5.55 -3.38
CA GLN A 17 -23.04 4.19 -3.20
C GLN A 17 -21.90 4.14 -2.16
N THR A 18 -21.00 5.11 -2.19
CA THR A 18 -19.88 5.21 -1.24
C THR A 18 -20.35 5.36 0.20
N ASP A 19 -21.36 6.19 0.43
CA ASP A 19 -21.91 6.43 1.76
C ASP A 19 -22.68 5.20 2.25
N PHE A 20 -23.49 4.59 1.39
CA PHE A 20 -24.21 3.36 1.69
C PHE A 20 -23.25 2.23 2.10
N LEU A 21 -22.21 1.98 1.30
CA LEU A 21 -21.24 0.91 1.53
C LEU A 21 -20.27 1.20 2.69
N SER A 22 -20.18 2.45 3.15
CA SER A 22 -19.42 2.82 4.36
C SER A 22 -20.11 2.35 5.65
N ASN A 23 -21.44 2.18 5.63
CA ASN A 23 -22.18 1.63 6.77
C ASN A 23 -22.05 0.09 6.77
N LYS A 24 -21.47 -0.44 7.86
CA LYS A 24 -21.19 -1.89 8.00
C LYS A 24 -22.46 -2.75 7.95
N LYS A 25 -23.58 -2.28 8.52
CA LYS A 25 -24.86 -3.02 8.52
C LYS A 25 -25.49 -3.03 7.13
N ASN A 26 -25.54 -1.88 6.46
CA ASN A 26 -26.05 -1.78 5.09
C ASN A 26 -25.26 -2.70 4.15
N LYS A 27 -23.93 -2.68 4.25
CA LYS A 27 -23.04 -3.58 3.50
C LYS A 27 -23.33 -5.06 3.81
N ALA A 28 -23.46 -5.43 5.09
CA ALA A 28 -23.75 -6.81 5.48
C ALA A 28 -25.12 -7.29 4.97
N CYS A 29 -26.16 -6.46 5.07
CA CYS A 29 -27.49 -6.77 4.53
C CYS A 29 -27.44 -6.99 3.01
N LEU A 30 -26.73 -6.11 2.28
CA LEU A 30 -26.60 -6.24 0.83
C LEU A 30 -25.88 -7.54 0.44
N ILE A 31 -24.77 -7.85 1.12
CA ILE A 31 -24.02 -9.10 0.91
C ILE A 31 -24.92 -10.31 1.16
N SER A 32 -25.69 -10.32 2.26
CA SER A 32 -26.62 -11.41 2.57
C SER A 32 -27.69 -11.58 1.51
N MET A 33 -28.28 -10.48 1.03
CA MET A 33 -29.34 -10.50 0.01
C MET A 33 -28.81 -11.07 -1.32
N VAL A 34 -27.69 -10.55 -1.81
CA VAL A 34 -27.05 -11.03 -3.06
C VAL A 34 -26.62 -12.49 -2.92
N SER A 35 -26.07 -12.87 -1.76
CA SER A 35 -25.66 -14.26 -1.49
C SER A 35 -26.84 -15.23 -1.55
N ASN A 36 -27.97 -14.86 -0.96
CA ASN A 36 -29.18 -15.70 -0.98
C ASN A 36 -29.75 -15.82 -2.39
N PHE A 37 -29.82 -14.72 -3.13
CA PHE A 37 -30.26 -14.72 -4.53
C PHE A 37 -29.43 -15.68 -5.39
N LEU A 38 -28.10 -15.59 -5.29
CA LEU A 38 -27.19 -16.48 -6.03
C LEU A 38 -27.35 -17.95 -5.63
N LYS A 39 -27.49 -18.24 -4.32
CA LYS A 39 -27.73 -19.60 -3.81
C LYS A 39 -29.06 -20.17 -4.32
N MET A 40 -30.12 -19.37 -4.35
CA MET A 40 -31.42 -19.76 -4.92
C MET A 40 -31.31 -20.06 -6.43
N GLY A 41 -30.43 -19.35 -7.13
CA GLY A 41 -30.07 -19.64 -8.53
C GLY A 41 -29.16 -20.86 -8.73
N GLY A 42 -28.84 -21.63 -7.69
CA GLY A 42 -27.98 -22.81 -7.75
C GLY A 42 -26.48 -22.51 -7.80
N VAL A 43 -26.07 -21.28 -7.47
CA VAL A 43 -24.66 -20.87 -7.42
C VAL A 43 -24.13 -21.04 -6.00
N ASN A 44 -22.97 -21.69 -5.86
CA ASN A 44 -22.25 -21.74 -4.59
C ASN A 44 -21.64 -20.37 -4.29
N VAL A 45 -21.81 -19.90 -3.05
CA VAL A 45 -21.31 -18.59 -2.60
C VAL A 45 -20.42 -18.76 -1.39
N ASP A 46 -19.18 -18.33 -1.52
CA ASP A 46 -18.21 -18.20 -0.44
C ASP A 46 -17.99 -16.72 -0.13
N GLN A 47 -17.91 -16.37 1.16
CA GLN A 47 -17.71 -15.00 1.62
C GLN A 47 -16.32 -14.86 2.26
N ALA A 48 -15.49 -13.99 1.69
CA ALA A 48 -14.20 -13.63 2.28
C ALA A 48 -14.38 -12.81 3.56
N GLN A 49 -13.46 -12.98 4.51
CA GLN A 49 -13.45 -12.20 5.76
C GLN A 49 -12.94 -10.77 5.54
N ASP A 50 -12.01 -10.58 4.61
CA ASP A 50 -11.42 -9.30 4.22
C ASP A 50 -11.45 -9.19 2.68
N ASP A 51 -10.30 -9.05 2.04
CA ASP A 51 -10.17 -9.07 0.59
C ASP A 51 -10.54 -10.44 -0.02
N ALA A 52 -11.23 -10.44 -1.16
CA ALA A 52 -11.67 -11.64 -1.85
C ALA A 52 -10.62 -12.25 -2.78
N ASP A 53 -9.56 -11.52 -3.12
CA ASP A 53 -8.56 -11.93 -4.10
C ASP A 53 -7.90 -13.28 -3.76
N GLU A 54 -7.45 -13.43 -2.52
CA GLU A 54 -6.81 -14.65 -2.04
C GLU A 54 -7.79 -15.84 -2.13
N LEU A 55 -9.04 -15.64 -1.69
CA LEU A 55 -10.06 -16.68 -1.67
C LEU A 55 -10.43 -17.13 -3.10
N ILE A 56 -10.55 -16.19 -4.03
CA ILE A 56 -10.82 -16.48 -5.45
C ILE A 56 -9.68 -17.32 -6.02
N VAL A 57 -8.43 -16.90 -5.81
CA VAL A 57 -7.26 -17.62 -6.34
C VAL A 57 -7.11 -19.00 -5.69
N SER A 58 -7.21 -19.10 -4.37
CA SER A 58 -7.14 -20.38 -3.66
C SER A 58 -8.24 -21.35 -4.10
N THR A 59 -9.45 -20.84 -4.35
CA THR A 59 -10.56 -21.64 -4.90
C THR A 59 -10.25 -22.13 -6.31
N ALA A 60 -9.72 -21.27 -7.18
CA ALA A 60 -9.31 -21.64 -8.53
C ALA A 60 -8.22 -22.72 -8.53
N LEU A 61 -7.20 -22.58 -7.68
CA LEU A 61 -6.12 -23.56 -7.55
C LEU A 61 -6.62 -24.90 -7.01
N ARG A 62 -7.54 -24.89 -6.04
CA ARG A 62 -8.18 -26.10 -5.52
C ARG A 62 -9.01 -26.82 -6.59
N LEU A 63 -9.77 -26.09 -7.40
CA LEU A 63 -10.54 -26.69 -8.50
C LEU A 63 -9.62 -27.24 -9.60
N HIS A 64 -8.52 -26.57 -9.88
CA HIS A 64 -7.49 -27.07 -10.80
C HIS A 64 -6.87 -28.39 -10.31
N GLN A 65 -6.58 -28.52 -9.01
CA GLN A 65 -6.09 -29.79 -8.42
C GLN A 65 -7.08 -30.95 -8.60
N LEU A 66 -8.37 -30.66 -8.80
CA LEU A 66 -9.40 -31.64 -9.13
C LEU A 66 -9.53 -31.87 -10.65
N ASN A 67 -8.52 -31.50 -11.43
CA ASN A 67 -8.48 -31.58 -12.90
C ASN A 67 -9.61 -30.83 -13.61
N LYS A 68 -10.16 -29.78 -12.99
CA LYS A 68 -11.16 -28.92 -13.64
C LYS A 68 -10.47 -27.82 -14.44
N LYS A 69 -11.06 -27.49 -15.60
CA LYS A 69 -10.75 -26.24 -16.30
C LYS A 69 -11.41 -25.09 -15.54
N VAL A 70 -10.66 -24.03 -15.26
CA VAL A 70 -11.14 -22.91 -14.44
C VAL A 70 -11.11 -21.63 -15.26
N VAL A 71 -12.23 -20.92 -15.26
CA VAL A 71 -12.34 -19.56 -15.81
C VAL A 71 -12.75 -18.64 -14.67
N ILE A 72 -11.93 -17.62 -14.43
CA ILE A 72 -12.17 -16.63 -13.40
C ILE A 72 -12.68 -15.37 -14.09
N LEU A 73 -13.88 -14.93 -13.74
CA LEU A 73 -14.43 -13.66 -14.20
C LEU A 73 -14.00 -12.58 -13.20
N ALA A 74 -13.09 -11.70 -13.60
CA ALA A 74 -12.54 -10.67 -12.74
C ALA A 74 -12.13 -9.44 -13.53
N THR A 75 -12.44 -8.26 -13.00
CA THR A 75 -11.91 -6.97 -13.50
C THR A 75 -10.65 -6.55 -12.75
N ASP A 76 -10.42 -7.10 -11.56
CA ASP A 76 -9.25 -6.77 -10.77
C ASP A 76 -7.99 -7.45 -11.33
N THR A 77 -6.92 -6.67 -11.48
CA THR A 77 -5.64 -7.14 -11.97
C THR A 77 -4.80 -7.83 -10.90
N ASP A 78 -5.15 -7.65 -9.62
CA ASP A 78 -4.42 -8.26 -8.50
C ASP A 78 -4.63 -9.78 -8.51
N ILE A 79 -5.85 -10.25 -8.83
CA ILE A 79 -6.15 -11.67 -9.08
C ILE A 79 -5.21 -12.29 -10.11
N LEU A 80 -5.00 -11.62 -11.25
CA LEU A 80 -4.09 -12.11 -12.30
C LEU A 80 -2.64 -12.13 -11.81
N THR A 81 -2.21 -11.10 -11.07
CA THR A 81 -0.87 -11.01 -10.49
C THR A 81 -0.60 -12.17 -9.53
N ILE A 82 -1.57 -12.49 -8.67
CA ILE A 82 -1.49 -13.58 -7.69
C ILE A 82 -1.50 -14.94 -8.38
N LEU A 83 -2.33 -15.14 -9.42
CA LEU A 83 -2.35 -16.37 -10.21
C LEU A 83 -1.03 -16.63 -10.92
N ILE A 84 -0.44 -15.61 -11.54
CA ILE A 84 0.87 -15.73 -12.20
C ILE A 84 1.93 -16.24 -11.22
N ALA A 85 1.88 -15.80 -9.96
CA ALA A 85 2.83 -16.22 -8.94
C ALA A 85 2.55 -17.63 -8.36
N ARG A 86 1.27 -17.99 -8.19
CA ARG A 86 0.85 -19.19 -7.44
C ARG A 86 0.45 -20.39 -8.29
N ALA A 87 0.00 -20.18 -9.52
CA ALA A 87 -0.48 -21.27 -10.36
C ALA A 87 0.66 -22.23 -10.71
N PRO A 88 0.41 -23.56 -10.68
CA PRO A 88 1.40 -24.54 -11.16
C PRO A 88 1.65 -24.37 -12.65
N THR A 89 2.74 -24.97 -13.15
CA THR A 89 2.99 -25.05 -14.59
C THR A 89 1.93 -25.92 -15.28
N ASP A 90 1.66 -25.66 -16.56
CA ASP A 90 0.68 -26.39 -17.37
C ASP A 90 -0.73 -26.33 -16.77
N ASN A 91 -1.04 -25.17 -16.15
CA ASN A 91 -2.35 -24.93 -15.58
C ASN A 91 -3.39 -24.65 -16.68
N ASN A 92 -4.63 -25.08 -16.44
CA ASN A 92 -5.78 -24.81 -17.31
C ASN A 92 -6.63 -23.67 -16.73
N ILE A 93 -5.98 -22.59 -16.29
CA ILE A 93 -6.63 -21.45 -15.64
C ILE A 93 -6.64 -20.24 -16.58
N LEU A 94 -7.83 -19.69 -16.78
CA LEU A 94 -8.06 -18.50 -17.59
C LEU A 94 -8.65 -17.39 -16.72
N VAL A 95 -8.25 -16.15 -16.97
CA VAL A 95 -8.92 -14.96 -16.42
C VAL A 95 -9.64 -14.26 -17.57
N LEU A 96 -10.96 -14.16 -17.45
CA LEU A 96 -11.79 -13.37 -18.36
C LEU A 96 -12.02 -12.00 -17.73
N HIS A 97 -11.43 -10.98 -18.32
CA HIS A 97 -11.76 -9.60 -18.01
C HIS A 97 -12.95 -9.19 -18.88
N PRO A 98 -14.13 -8.92 -18.28
CA PRO A 98 -15.32 -8.61 -19.04
C PRO A 98 -15.17 -7.30 -19.83
N ALA A 99 -15.95 -7.20 -20.91
CA ALA A 99 -16.04 -5.97 -21.69
C ALA A 99 -16.64 -4.84 -20.84
N THR A 100 -16.22 -3.62 -21.12
CA THR A 100 -16.88 -2.41 -20.60
C THR A 100 -17.42 -1.61 -21.77
N ASN A 101 -18.18 -0.54 -21.49
CA ASN A 101 -18.65 0.38 -22.53
C ASN A 101 -17.52 0.97 -23.40
N LYS A 102 -16.26 0.89 -22.94
CA LYS A 102 -15.07 1.45 -23.62
C LYS A 102 -14.05 0.40 -24.08
N THR A 103 -14.19 -0.87 -23.68
CA THR A 103 -13.17 -1.90 -23.93
C THR A 103 -13.80 -3.24 -24.28
N THR A 104 -13.18 -3.97 -25.20
CA THR A 104 -13.56 -5.36 -25.49
C THR A 104 -13.16 -6.28 -24.33
N ALA A 105 -13.85 -7.41 -24.21
CA ALA A 105 -13.46 -8.46 -23.29
C ALA A 105 -12.06 -8.98 -23.63
N GLN A 106 -11.27 -9.27 -22.60
CA GLN A 106 -9.91 -9.80 -22.74
C GLN A 106 -9.81 -11.13 -22.00
N VAL A 107 -9.09 -12.07 -22.60
CA VAL A 107 -8.81 -13.38 -21.99
C VAL A 107 -7.32 -13.49 -21.75
N PHE A 108 -6.97 -13.76 -20.50
CA PHE A 108 -5.60 -14.01 -20.08
C PHE A 108 -5.42 -15.49 -19.80
N VAL A 109 -4.55 -16.14 -20.56
CA VAL A 109 -4.12 -17.52 -20.32
C VAL A 109 -2.95 -17.46 -19.33
N VAL A 110 -3.17 -17.91 -18.09
CA VAL A 110 -2.18 -17.74 -17.01
C VAL A 110 -0.87 -18.47 -17.35
N ASP A 111 -0.98 -19.68 -17.90
CA ASP A 111 0.16 -20.50 -18.30
C ASP A 111 1.02 -19.83 -19.40
N ASP A 112 0.40 -19.23 -20.42
CA ASP A 112 1.12 -18.49 -21.47
C ASP A 112 1.88 -17.29 -20.88
N ILE A 113 1.25 -16.56 -19.96
CA ILE A 113 1.90 -15.42 -19.30
C ILE A 113 3.10 -15.90 -18.48
N GLN A 114 2.95 -16.98 -17.69
CA GLN A 114 4.03 -17.57 -16.92
C GLN A 114 5.20 -18.02 -17.81
N LYS A 115 4.92 -18.66 -18.96
CA LYS A 115 5.92 -19.05 -19.96
C LYS A 115 6.66 -17.84 -20.53
N ASN A 116 5.94 -16.77 -20.86
CA ASN A 116 6.51 -15.55 -21.43
C ASN A 116 7.40 -14.76 -20.45
N ILE A 117 7.02 -14.66 -19.17
CA ILE A 117 7.81 -13.93 -18.17
C ILE A 117 8.87 -14.80 -17.49
N GLY A 118 8.75 -16.12 -17.59
CA GLY A 118 9.68 -17.10 -17.03
C GLY A 118 9.89 -16.91 -15.53
N VAL A 119 11.16 -16.82 -15.13
CA VAL A 119 11.58 -16.65 -13.72
C VAL A 119 11.02 -15.39 -13.03
N MET A 120 10.55 -14.39 -13.80
CA MET A 120 9.95 -13.19 -13.21
C MET A 120 8.63 -13.46 -12.48
N LYS A 121 7.96 -14.59 -12.75
CA LYS A 121 6.75 -14.98 -12.02
C LYS A 121 6.98 -15.08 -10.51
N GLU A 122 8.19 -15.43 -10.08
CA GLU A 122 8.54 -15.53 -8.66
C GLU A 122 8.66 -14.15 -8.00
N ALA A 123 8.91 -13.10 -8.76
CA ALA A 123 9.16 -11.76 -8.24
C ALA A 123 7.96 -10.81 -8.39
N VAL A 124 6.90 -11.26 -9.08
CA VAL A 124 5.79 -10.38 -9.49
C VAL A 124 4.99 -9.85 -8.30
N LEU A 125 4.72 -10.68 -7.28
CA LEU A 125 4.03 -10.25 -6.06
C LEU A 125 4.81 -9.16 -5.33
N PHE A 126 6.11 -9.38 -5.15
CA PHE A 126 6.97 -8.39 -4.52
C PHE A 126 7.01 -7.09 -5.32
N ALA A 127 7.21 -7.17 -6.64
CA ALA A 127 7.24 -5.99 -7.52
C ALA A 127 5.93 -5.20 -7.47
N HIS A 128 4.80 -5.91 -7.40
CA HIS A 128 3.47 -5.32 -7.26
C HIS A 128 3.35 -4.61 -5.90
N ALA A 129 3.54 -5.33 -4.79
CA ALA A 129 3.36 -4.77 -3.45
C ALA A 129 4.34 -3.62 -3.13
N VAL A 130 5.61 -3.72 -3.54
CA VAL A 130 6.64 -2.72 -3.20
C VAL A 130 6.44 -1.39 -3.93
N SER A 131 5.80 -1.41 -5.09
CA SER A 131 5.53 -0.22 -5.90
C SER A 131 4.20 0.46 -5.59
N GLY A 132 3.39 -0.14 -4.71
CA GLY A 132 2.09 0.37 -4.27
C GLY A 132 0.92 -0.48 -4.77
N CYS A 133 0.08 -0.86 -3.83
CA CYS A 133 -1.23 -1.52 -3.98
C CYS A 133 -2.15 -1.03 -2.84
N ASP A 134 -3.35 -1.59 -2.71
CA ASP A 134 -4.36 -1.10 -1.77
C ASP A 134 -3.87 -1.05 -0.31
N LYS A 135 -2.99 -1.98 0.11
CA LYS A 135 -2.44 -2.01 1.48
C LYS A 135 -1.02 -1.47 1.60
N THR A 136 -0.36 -1.02 0.52
CA THR A 136 1.03 -0.53 0.58
C THR A 136 1.20 0.85 -0.03
N SER A 137 2.12 1.63 0.55
CA SER A 137 2.44 2.96 0.03
C SER A 137 3.15 2.89 -1.32
N ALA A 138 2.94 3.88 -2.18
CA ALA A 138 3.70 4.05 -3.40
C ALA A 138 4.92 4.97 -3.19
N LEU A 139 5.99 4.71 -3.94
CA LEU A 139 7.15 5.57 -4.02
C LEU A 139 6.98 6.54 -5.19
N TYR A 140 7.19 7.84 -4.94
CA TYR A 140 6.99 8.88 -5.96
C TYR A 140 7.85 8.60 -7.22
N ASN A 141 7.19 8.60 -8.39
CA ASN A 141 7.79 8.26 -9.69
C ASN A 141 8.47 6.88 -9.78
N LYS A 142 8.18 5.94 -8.86
CA LYS A 142 8.68 4.56 -8.92
C LYS A 142 7.51 3.57 -8.98
N GLY A 143 7.04 3.31 -10.20
CA GLY A 143 5.90 2.43 -10.44
C GLY A 143 6.25 0.96 -10.64
N LYS A 144 5.21 0.16 -10.90
CA LYS A 144 5.28 -1.29 -11.20
C LYS A 144 6.29 -1.62 -12.30
N LYS A 145 6.31 -0.87 -13.40
CA LYS A 145 7.25 -1.05 -14.52
C LYS A 145 8.72 -0.85 -14.09
N SER A 146 9.01 0.17 -13.29
CA SER A 146 10.37 0.43 -12.78
C SER A 146 10.85 -0.72 -11.90
N SER A 147 9.97 -1.21 -11.01
CA SER A 147 10.25 -2.34 -10.13
C SER A 147 10.49 -3.63 -10.90
N TYR A 148 9.62 -3.93 -11.88
CA TYR A 148 9.77 -5.09 -12.75
C TYR A 148 11.09 -5.07 -13.53
N ASN A 149 11.39 -3.94 -14.20
CA ASN A 149 12.61 -3.79 -14.98
C ASN A 149 13.88 -3.93 -14.12
N LEU A 150 13.86 -3.39 -12.90
CA LEU A 150 14.98 -3.51 -11.96
C LEU A 150 15.26 -4.98 -11.60
N LEU A 151 14.21 -5.74 -11.25
CA LEU A 151 14.33 -7.17 -10.90
C LEU A 151 14.67 -8.04 -12.11
N GLN A 152 14.21 -7.65 -13.30
CA GLN A 152 14.59 -8.34 -14.54
C GLN A 152 16.08 -8.15 -14.85
N LYS A 153 16.61 -6.93 -14.66
CA LYS A 153 18.02 -6.59 -14.89
C LYS A 153 18.96 -7.18 -13.83
N SER A 154 18.54 -7.21 -12.57
CA SER A 154 19.39 -7.62 -11.44
C SER A 154 19.02 -8.99 -10.89
N LYS A 155 19.68 -10.03 -11.41
CA LYS A 155 19.49 -11.43 -10.95
C LYS A 155 19.73 -11.58 -9.45
N SER A 156 20.83 -11.04 -8.94
CA SER A 156 21.19 -11.14 -7.50
C SER A 156 20.13 -10.49 -6.60
N LEU A 157 19.65 -9.30 -6.97
CA LEU A 157 18.60 -8.63 -6.20
C LEU A 157 17.27 -9.41 -6.26
N ARG A 158 16.92 -9.93 -7.44
CA ARG A 158 15.74 -10.78 -7.63
C ARG A 158 15.77 -12.02 -6.75
N GLU A 159 16.89 -12.74 -6.72
CA GLU A 159 17.05 -13.93 -5.89
C GLU A 159 16.92 -13.61 -4.40
N LYS A 160 17.50 -12.49 -3.93
CA LYS A 160 17.34 -12.03 -2.55
C LYS A 160 15.88 -11.72 -2.20
N VAL A 161 15.17 -10.95 -3.04
CA VAL A 161 13.76 -10.61 -2.77
C VAL A 161 12.89 -11.85 -2.80
N CYS A 162 13.05 -12.77 -3.75
CA CYS A 162 12.29 -14.02 -3.79
C CYS A 162 12.57 -14.88 -2.55
N ARG A 163 13.84 -15.01 -2.14
CA ARG A 163 14.23 -15.80 -0.97
C ARG A 163 13.62 -15.28 0.33
N ILE A 164 13.56 -13.96 0.50
CA ILE A 164 13.03 -13.34 1.71
C ILE A 164 11.52 -13.18 1.62
N PHE A 165 10.99 -12.47 0.63
CA PHE A 165 9.59 -12.07 0.62
C PHE A 165 8.61 -13.21 0.28
N ASN A 166 9.03 -14.25 -0.44
CA ASN A 166 8.13 -15.37 -0.77
C ASN A 166 8.14 -16.49 0.29
N LYS A 167 9.02 -16.41 1.30
CA LYS A 167 9.10 -17.43 2.35
C LYS A 167 8.43 -16.92 3.63
N PRO A 168 7.65 -17.76 4.32
CA PRO A 168 7.08 -17.38 5.60
C PRO A 168 8.17 -17.32 6.69
N ASN A 169 7.80 -16.75 7.83
CA ASN A 169 8.59 -16.70 9.07
C ASN A 169 9.98 -16.07 8.92
N GLN A 170 10.13 -15.09 8.02
CA GLN A 170 11.38 -14.34 7.91
C GLN A 170 11.58 -13.40 9.10
N ARG A 171 12.85 -13.16 9.43
CA ARG A 171 13.18 -12.19 10.48
C ARG A 171 12.95 -10.78 9.97
N LYS A 172 12.35 -9.92 10.81
CA LYS A 172 12.04 -8.52 10.45
C LYS A 172 13.27 -7.73 9.98
N ASN A 173 14.45 -7.99 10.55
CA ASN A 173 15.69 -7.34 10.14
C ASN A 173 16.13 -7.73 8.72
N GLU A 174 15.91 -8.97 8.28
CA GLU A 174 16.23 -9.44 6.93
C GLU A 174 15.26 -8.84 5.90
N VAL A 175 13.96 -8.84 6.21
CA VAL A 175 12.92 -8.17 5.40
C VAL A 175 13.27 -6.70 5.18
N VAL A 176 13.65 -6.00 6.26
CA VAL A 176 14.00 -4.58 6.20
C VAL A 176 15.31 -4.37 5.44
N ALA A 177 16.31 -5.22 5.62
CA ALA A 177 17.60 -5.09 4.93
C ALA A 177 17.45 -5.27 3.41
N VAL A 178 16.75 -6.32 2.97
CA VAL A 178 16.51 -6.58 1.54
C VAL A 178 15.55 -5.56 0.94
N GLY A 179 14.53 -5.14 1.69
CA GLY A 179 13.64 -4.06 1.28
C GLY A 179 14.38 -2.73 1.10
N GLU A 180 15.29 -2.36 2.02
CA GLU A 180 16.14 -1.18 1.90
C GLU A 180 17.09 -1.29 0.70
N GLU A 181 17.71 -2.46 0.47
CA GLU A 181 18.54 -2.71 -0.71
C GLU A 181 17.76 -2.52 -2.02
N PHE A 182 16.55 -3.06 -2.10
CA PHE A 182 15.70 -2.89 -3.27
C PHE A 182 15.30 -1.43 -3.48
N VAL A 183 14.86 -0.73 -2.43
CA VAL A 183 14.47 0.68 -2.55
C VAL A 183 15.66 1.53 -2.97
N ARG A 184 16.86 1.32 -2.41
CA ARG A 184 18.07 2.03 -2.86
C ARG A 184 18.32 1.84 -4.36
N ALA A 185 18.21 0.61 -4.85
CA ALA A 185 18.44 0.28 -6.26
C ALA A 185 17.44 0.93 -7.24
N LEU A 186 16.32 1.49 -6.77
CA LEU A 186 15.38 2.27 -7.59
C LEU A 186 15.84 3.71 -7.85
N TYR A 187 16.84 4.20 -7.11
CA TYR A 187 17.33 5.57 -7.21
C TYR A 187 18.74 5.62 -7.82
N PRO A 188 19.10 6.74 -8.48
CA PRO A 188 20.45 6.94 -9.00
C PRO A 188 21.50 6.78 -7.90
N ASP A 189 22.67 6.24 -8.25
CA ASP A 189 23.81 6.07 -7.35
C ASP A 189 23.51 5.14 -6.15
N GLY A 190 22.33 4.49 -6.10
CA GLY A 190 21.86 3.76 -4.92
C GLY A 190 22.70 2.53 -4.54
N GLN A 191 23.46 1.98 -5.49
CA GLN A 191 24.37 0.86 -5.24
C GLN A 191 25.68 1.31 -4.55
N GLU A 192 26.02 2.59 -4.60
CA GLU A 192 27.26 3.14 -4.01
C GLU A 192 27.18 3.31 -2.50
N PHE A 193 25.96 3.31 -1.94
CA PHE A 193 25.72 3.56 -0.52
C PHE A 193 25.11 2.34 0.14
N SER A 194 25.61 1.93 1.30
CA SER A 194 25.04 0.82 2.08
C SER A 194 23.77 1.20 2.85
N ASN A 195 23.49 2.51 2.99
CA ASN A 195 22.41 3.05 3.79
C ASN A 195 21.57 4.06 2.99
N ILE A 196 20.25 3.92 3.01
CA ILE A 196 19.34 4.78 2.25
C ILE A 196 19.36 6.24 2.73
N ASN A 197 19.67 6.52 4.00
CA ASN A 197 19.84 7.89 4.49
C ASN A 197 21.09 8.57 3.90
N GLN A 198 22.18 7.81 3.71
CA GLN A 198 23.39 8.34 3.06
C GLN A 198 23.09 8.67 1.60
N LEU A 199 22.41 7.75 0.90
CA LEU A 199 21.91 8.00 -0.46
C LEU A 199 20.98 9.21 -0.52
N ARG A 200 20.02 9.32 0.41
CA ARG A 200 19.08 10.46 0.48
C ARG A 200 19.83 11.79 0.64
N HIS A 201 20.82 11.83 1.53
CA HIS A 201 21.64 13.02 1.76
C HIS A 201 22.50 13.38 0.53
N HIS A 202 23.12 12.39 -0.11
CA HIS A 202 23.86 12.57 -1.36
C HIS A 202 22.99 13.17 -2.46
N LEU A 203 21.80 12.60 -2.69
CA LEU A 203 20.87 13.09 -3.70
C LEU A 203 20.35 14.49 -3.36
N TYR A 204 20.11 14.79 -2.08
CA TYR A 204 19.75 16.14 -1.63
C TYR A 204 20.85 17.15 -1.97
N ASN A 205 22.10 16.88 -1.62
CA ASN A 205 23.21 17.80 -1.92
C ASN A 205 23.39 18.00 -3.43
N ARG A 206 23.27 16.93 -4.21
CA ARG A 206 23.32 16.98 -5.68
C ARG A 206 22.19 17.82 -6.27
N MET A 207 21.00 17.82 -5.65
CA MET A 207 19.89 18.71 -6.04
C MET A 207 20.19 20.16 -5.68
N MET A 208 20.78 20.43 -4.51
CA MET A 208 21.07 21.79 -4.03
C MET A 208 22.07 22.53 -4.92
N VAL A 209 23.06 21.83 -5.46
CA VAL A 209 24.04 22.43 -6.38
C VAL A 209 23.39 22.90 -7.70
N LYS A 210 22.25 22.33 -8.09
CA LYS A 210 21.60 22.58 -9.39
C LYS A 210 20.43 23.56 -9.33
N GLN A 211 19.94 23.92 -8.15
CA GLN A 211 18.76 24.77 -7.97
C GLN A 211 19.15 26.18 -7.52
N SER A 212 18.42 27.18 -8.04
CA SER A 212 18.51 28.56 -7.54
C SER A 212 17.78 28.68 -6.21
N ALA A 213 18.27 29.56 -5.32
CA ALA A 213 17.72 29.76 -3.98
C ALA A 213 16.25 30.24 -3.94
N ALA A 214 15.70 30.69 -5.08
CA ALA A 214 14.35 31.25 -5.19
C ALA A 214 13.27 30.22 -5.58
N SER A 215 13.63 28.97 -5.90
CA SER A 215 12.68 27.94 -6.32
C SER A 215 12.23 27.09 -5.13
N LEU A 216 10.92 26.86 -4.99
CA LEU A 216 10.39 25.87 -4.04
C LEU A 216 10.92 24.48 -4.38
N MET A 217 11.62 23.85 -3.44
CA MET A 217 12.22 22.53 -3.63
C MET A 217 11.14 21.44 -3.65
N ASP A 218 11.00 20.76 -4.79
CA ASP A 218 10.30 19.47 -4.82
C ASP A 218 11.20 18.35 -4.29
N LEU A 219 10.97 17.94 -3.04
CA LEU A 219 11.70 16.86 -2.37
C LEU A 219 11.11 15.47 -2.66
N SER A 220 10.05 15.37 -3.46
CA SER A 220 9.33 14.11 -3.71
C SER A 220 10.19 13.06 -4.42
N ASN A 221 11.18 13.51 -5.21
CA ASN A 221 12.10 12.63 -5.93
C ASN A 221 13.23 12.03 -5.05
N LEU A 222 13.36 12.45 -3.79
CA LEU A 222 14.30 11.85 -2.86
C LEU A 222 13.80 10.47 -2.38
N PRO A 223 14.71 9.50 -2.14
CA PRO A 223 14.32 8.22 -1.55
C PRO A 223 13.76 8.44 -0.14
N PRO A 224 12.81 7.61 0.31
CA PRO A 224 12.28 7.69 1.67
C PRO A 224 13.39 7.58 2.74
N THR A 225 13.11 8.06 3.95
CA THR A 225 14.01 7.86 5.08
C THR A 225 14.10 6.39 5.44
N LYS A 226 15.20 5.97 6.07
CA LYS A 226 15.38 4.59 6.55
C LYS A 226 14.22 4.10 7.42
N ALA A 227 13.68 4.98 8.27
CA ALA A 227 12.53 4.66 9.11
C ALA A 227 11.25 4.43 8.31
N ALA A 228 10.98 5.23 7.28
CA ALA A 228 9.84 5.04 6.40
C ALA A 228 10.00 3.78 5.52
N THR A 229 11.19 3.56 4.96
CA THR A 229 11.52 2.37 4.18
C THR A 229 11.33 1.10 5.00
N LYS A 230 11.78 1.08 6.26
CA LYS A 230 11.54 -0.02 7.19
C LYS A 230 10.05 -0.35 7.30
N GLN A 231 9.20 0.64 7.56
CA GLN A 231 7.76 0.40 7.72
C GLN A 231 7.11 -0.06 6.41
N HIS A 232 7.52 0.51 5.27
CA HIS A 232 7.06 0.08 3.95
C HIS A 232 7.42 -1.38 3.68
N SER A 233 8.68 -1.79 3.91
CA SER A 233 9.13 -3.16 3.69
C SER A 233 8.39 -4.18 4.55
N LEU A 234 8.05 -3.84 5.81
CA LEU A 234 7.25 -4.72 6.68
C LEU A 234 5.84 -4.95 6.13
N ARG A 235 5.18 -3.88 5.65
CA ARG A 235 3.84 -4.01 5.04
C ARG A 235 3.88 -4.78 3.72
N VAL A 236 4.89 -4.54 2.88
CA VAL A 236 5.11 -5.29 1.64
C VAL A 236 5.27 -6.78 1.93
N TYR A 237 6.00 -7.14 2.99
CA TYR A 237 6.13 -8.54 3.39
C TYR A 237 4.78 -9.15 3.76
N VAL A 238 3.99 -8.50 4.61
CA VAL A 238 2.65 -8.98 4.96
C VAL A 238 1.76 -9.14 3.74
N GLN A 239 1.74 -8.15 2.84
CA GLN A 239 0.92 -8.23 1.62
C GLN A 239 1.30 -9.43 0.73
N VAL A 240 2.61 -9.63 0.51
CA VAL A 240 3.08 -10.78 -0.28
C VAL A 240 2.73 -12.09 0.40
N GLN A 241 2.85 -12.14 1.73
CA GLN A 241 2.52 -13.33 2.51
C GLN A 241 1.03 -13.66 2.53
N GLU A 242 0.16 -12.66 2.64
CA GLU A 242 -1.29 -12.78 2.53
C GLU A 242 -1.68 -13.36 1.18
N TRP A 243 -1.14 -12.81 0.09
CA TRP A 243 -1.38 -13.34 -1.25
C TRP A 243 -0.91 -14.79 -1.42
N LEU A 244 0.13 -15.20 -0.69
CA LEU A 244 0.63 -16.58 -0.63
C LEU A 244 -0.15 -17.48 0.36
N GLY A 245 -1.21 -16.98 0.99
CA GLY A 245 -2.08 -17.73 1.89
C GLY A 245 -1.59 -17.79 3.35
N ASN A 246 -0.68 -16.90 3.75
CA ASN A 246 -0.17 -16.84 5.12
C ASN A 246 -0.74 -15.63 5.85
N SER A 247 -1.17 -15.81 7.10
CA SER A 247 -1.69 -14.74 7.95
C SER A 247 -0.62 -14.21 8.91
N TYR A 248 -0.53 -12.89 9.04
CA TYR A 248 0.38 -12.22 9.97
C TYR A 248 -0.38 -11.14 10.76
N PRO A 249 -0.02 -10.89 12.03
CA PRO A 249 -0.65 -9.83 12.82
C PRO A 249 -0.22 -8.44 12.30
N PRO A 250 -1.08 -7.64 11.67
CA PRO A 250 -0.64 -6.42 10.98
C PRO A 250 0.03 -5.40 11.91
N THR A 251 -0.39 -5.34 13.17
CA THR A 251 0.15 -4.43 14.21
C THR A 251 1.63 -4.66 14.52
N GLU A 252 2.15 -5.84 14.20
CA GLU A 252 3.56 -6.17 14.34
C GLU A 252 4.42 -5.81 13.11
N TRP A 253 3.77 -5.43 12.01
CA TRP A 253 4.37 -5.32 10.67
C TRP A 253 4.05 -3.99 10.00
N GLY A 254 4.11 -2.90 10.77
CA GLY A 254 4.03 -1.54 10.24
C GLY A 254 2.62 -0.99 10.07
N TRP A 255 1.68 -1.57 10.81
CA TRP A 255 0.34 -1.03 11.05
C TRP A 255 0.15 -0.74 12.55
N LYS A 256 -0.84 0.09 12.86
CA LYS A 256 -1.32 0.35 14.22
C LYS A 256 -2.84 0.23 14.25
N LEU A 257 -3.38 -0.29 15.35
CA LEU A 257 -4.82 -0.39 15.57
C LEU A 257 -5.30 0.84 16.34
N ILE A 258 -6.28 1.56 15.81
CA ILE A 258 -6.93 2.70 16.45
C ILE A 258 -8.43 2.51 16.27
N GLN A 259 -9.19 2.41 17.35
CA GLN A 259 -10.67 2.27 17.32
C GLN A 259 -11.13 1.14 16.36
N ASP A 260 -10.52 -0.04 16.47
CA ASP A 260 -10.78 -1.22 15.63
C ASP A 260 -10.53 -1.02 14.12
N GLN A 261 -9.75 0.00 13.75
CA GLN A 261 -9.30 0.25 12.39
C GLN A 261 -7.78 0.21 12.29
N LEU A 262 -7.27 -0.40 11.22
CA LEU A 262 -5.85 -0.46 10.92
C LEU A 262 -5.41 0.80 10.17
N PHE A 263 -4.39 1.47 10.69
CA PHE A 263 -3.72 2.59 10.04
C PHE A 263 -2.26 2.23 9.78
N SER A 264 -1.76 2.58 8.59
CA SER A 264 -0.35 2.35 8.28
C SER A 264 0.53 3.28 9.14
N ILE A 265 1.70 2.78 9.55
CA ILE A 265 2.73 3.60 10.18
C ILE A 265 3.63 4.14 9.08
N PRO A 266 3.57 5.44 8.72
CA PRO A 266 4.36 5.98 7.61
C PRO A 266 5.85 6.06 7.96
N THR A 267 6.16 6.45 9.20
CA THR A 267 7.52 6.58 9.73
C THR A 267 7.47 6.48 11.26
N THR A 268 8.61 6.17 11.87
CA THR A 268 8.80 6.20 13.34
C THR A 268 9.61 7.42 13.79
N LEU A 269 10.08 8.24 12.85
CA LEU A 269 10.77 9.49 13.13
C LEU A 269 9.75 10.64 13.28
N PRO A 270 10.05 11.65 14.11
CA PRO A 270 9.28 12.87 14.12
C PRO A 270 9.34 13.57 12.75
N PHE A 271 8.31 14.35 12.42
CA PHE A 271 8.23 15.07 11.14
C PHE A 271 9.40 16.04 10.93
N ALA A 272 9.89 16.65 12.01
CA ALA A 272 11.07 17.48 12.03
C ALA A 272 11.80 17.33 13.39
N PRO A 273 13.12 17.60 13.44
CA PRO A 273 13.83 17.81 14.69
C PRO A 273 13.12 18.81 15.58
N GLU A 274 13.09 18.54 16.88
CA GLU A 274 12.44 19.42 17.86
C GLU A 274 13.04 20.84 17.84
N SER A 275 14.35 20.95 17.61
CA SER A 275 15.02 22.25 17.44
C SER A 275 14.46 23.08 16.28
N LEU A 276 14.06 22.44 15.17
CA LEU A 276 13.42 23.13 14.04
C LEU A 276 11.96 23.45 14.32
N LEU A 277 11.24 22.56 15.01
CA LEU A 277 9.86 22.82 15.42
C LEU A 277 9.79 24.04 16.37
N ARG A 278 10.79 24.20 17.24
CA ARG A 278 10.92 25.38 18.11
C ARG A 278 11.13 26.70 17.34
N LEU A 279 11.58 26.65 16.08
CA LEU A 279 11.70 27.84 15.20
C LEU A 279 10.34 28.30 14.62
N ILE A 280 9.31 27.46 14.72
CA ILE A 280 7.95 27.84 14.33
C ILE A 280 7.47 28.91 15.31
N HIS A 281 7.08 30.05 14.77
CA HIS A 281 6.62 31.19 15.56
C HIS A 281 5.35 31.76 14.95
N CYS A 282 4.51 32.34 15.81
CA CYS A 282 3.35 33.10 15.37
C CYS A 282 3.64 34.60 15.37
N GLN A 283 2.95 35.31 14.49
CA GLN A 283 2.89 36.78 14.47
C GLN A 283 1.57 37.29 15.08
N CYS A 284 1.01 36.54 16.03
CA CYS A 284 -0.22 36.96 16.71
C CYS A 284 0.03 38.26 17.48
N ASN A 285 -0.86 39.24 17.32
CA ASN A 285 -0.86 40.50 18.07
C ASN A 285 -1.81 40.47 19.28
N SER A 286 -2.52 39.36 19.47
CA SER A 286 -3.48 39.13 20.55
C SER A 286 -3.30 37.70 21.08
N ASN A 287 -4.19 37.27 21.99
CA ASN A 287 -4.09 35.95 22.61
C ASN A 287 -4.06 34.82 21.54
N CYS A 288 -3.22 33.82 21.77
CA CYS A 288 -2.99 32.73 20.81
C CYS A 288 -4.04 31.63 20.99
N ASP A 289 -5.12 31.73 20.22
CA ASP A 289 -6.22 30.76 20.14
C ASP A 289 -6.31 30.13 18.73
N GLY A 290 -7.50 29.71 18.29
CA GLY A 290 -7.73 29.04 17.00
C GLY A 290 -7.30 29.80 15.73
N ARG A 291 -6.89 31.07 15.82
CA ARG A 291 -6.27 31.81 14.69
C ARG A 291 -4.74 31.82 14.70
N CYS A 292 -4.13 31.26 15.74
CA CYS A 292 -2.67 31.22 15.86
C CYS A 292 -2.07 30.17 14.93
N SER A 293 -1.02 30.54 14.18
CA SER A 293 -0.30 29.59 13.31
C SER A 293 0.35 28.46 14.11
N CYS A 294 0.86 28.71 15.31
CA CYS A 294 1.38 27.68 16.20
C CYS A 294 0.27 26.71 16.61
N TRP A 295 -0.89 27.23 17.06
CA TRP A 295 -2.07 26.42 17.44
C TRP A 295 -2.54 25.54 16.28
N ASN A 296 -2.69 26.12 15.09
CA ASN A 296 -3.14 25.40 13.90
C ASN A 296 -2.13 24.35 13.41
N SER A 297 -0.84 24.55 13.72
CA SER A 297 0.22 23.58 13.45
C SER A 297 0.37 22.53 14.56
N GLY A 298 -0.48 22.56 15.59
CA GLY A 298 -0.43 21.68 16.75
C GLY A 298 0.82 21.88 17.62
N GLN A 299 1.43 23.07 17.58
CA GLN A 299 2.63 23.43 18.35
C GLN A 299 2.28 24.49 19.39
N LYS A 300 2.98 24.45 20.54
CA LYS A 300 2.94 25.52 21.54
C LYS A 300 3.71 26.74 21.05
N CYS A 301 3.31 27.93 21.49
CA CYS A 301 4.02 29.16 21.21
C CYS A 301 5.39 29.14 21.90
N SER A 302 6.44 29.49 21.16
CA SER A 302 7.81 29.54 21.67
C SER A 302 8.27 30.97 21.95
N ILE A 303 9.47 31.13 22.52
CA ILE A 303 10.12 32.44 22.74
C ILE A 303 10.32 33.25 21.46
N LEU A 304 10.26 32.60 20.30
CA LEU A 304 10.39 33.23 18.99
C LEU A 304 9.07 33.84 18.48
N CYS A 305 7.94 33.57 19.14
CA CYS A 305 6.65 34.19 18.81
C CYS A 305 6.69 35.70 19.07
N ALA A 306 6.29 36.48 18.05
CA ALA A 306 6.53 37.92 17.98
C ALA A 306 6.05 38.68 19.23
N THR A 307 4.80 38.43 19.65
CA THR A 307 4.19 39.14 20.78
C THR A 307 4.15 38.27 22.04
N CYS A 308 3.68 37.03 21.93
CA CYS A 308 3.40 36.23 23.12
C CYS A 308 4.62 35.57 23.77
N LYS A 309 5.71 35.37 22.99
CA LYS A 309 6.95 34.72 23.41
C LYS A 309 6.77 33.39 24.17
N GLY A 310 5.62 32.72 24.00
CA GLY A 310 5.31 31.49 24.74
C GLY A 310 5.07 31.68 26.25
N GLU A 311 4.83 32.90 26.73
CA GLU A 311 4.64 33.19 28.15
C GLU A 311 3.31 33.88 28.47
N ILE A 312 2.83 34.76 27.58
CA ILE A 312 1.68 35.64 27.86
C ILE A 312 0.42 35.29 27.04
N CYS A 313 0.37 34.10 26.43
CA CYS A 313 -0.80 33.62 25.72
C CYS A 313 -1.35 32.31 26.30
N THR A 314 -2.49 31.87 25.79
CA THR A 314 -3.13 30.60 26.17
C THR A 314 -2.52 29.37 25.50
N ASN A 315 -1.62 29.53 24.53
CA ASN A 315 -1.00 28.44 23.80
C ASN A 315 0.44 28.19 24.26
N THR A 316 0.65 27.98 25.55
CA THR A 316 1.99 27.82 26.18
C THR A 316 2.17 26.41 26.75
N ASP A 317 3.38 26.08 27.20
CA ASP A 317 3.75 24.81 27.87
C ASP A 317 3.39 24.79 29.37
N ILE A 318 2.76 25.86 29.89
CA ILE A 318 2.32 26.01 31.29
C ILE A 318 0.82 25.80 31.39
#